data_AF-A0A7L4Q1S4-F1
#
_entry.id   AF-A0A7L4Q1S4-F1
#
_cell.length_a   1.000
_cell.length_b   1.000
_cell.length_c   1.000
_cell.angle_alpha   90.00
_cell.angle_beta   90.00
_cell.angle_gamma   90.00
#
_symmetry.space_group_name_H-M   'P 1'
#
loop_
_entity.id
_entity.type
_entity.pdbx_description
1 polymer ?
#
loop_
_entity_poly.entity_id
_entity_poly.type
_entity_poly.pdbx_seq_one_letter_code
_entity_poly.pdbx_strand_id
1 'polypeptide(L)' 'MKKGFSANLETETVKNTDFRRVLYTGKFSQLVLMSLKPGEEIGEETHDDVDQ' A
#
# COMPACT_ATOMS: atom_id res chain seq x y z
N MET A 1 18.46 8.80 9.00
CA MET A 1 18.10 8.49 7.60
C MET A 1 17.13 7.33 7.60
N LYS A 2 15.96 7.44 6.98
CA LYS A 2 15.14 6.24 6.71
C LYS A 2 15.93 5.38 5.71
N LYS A 3 16.05 4.08 5.98
CA LYS A 3 16.69 3.13 5.06
C LYS A 3 15.79 2.96 3.83
N GLY A 4 16.37 2.86 2.64
CA GLY A 4 15.60 2.55 1.43
C GLY A 4 14.90 1.19 1.55
N PHE A 5 13.80 1.02 0.80
CA PHE A 5 13.07 -0.24 0.70
C PHE A 5 13.36 -0.90 -0.66
N SER A 6 13.65 -2.20 -0.65
CA SER A 6 13.87 -2.99 -1.86
C SER A 6 13.27 -4.38 -1.67
N ALA A 7 12.37 -4.76 -2.58
CA ALA A 7 11.70 -6.05 -2.61
C ALA A 7 11.18 -6.34 -4.03
N ASN A 8 10.91 -7.61 -4.34
CA ASN A 8 10.19 -7.98 -5.55
C ASN A 8 8.68 -7.75 -5.33
N LEU A 9 8.16 -6.64 -5.87
CA LEU A 9 6.77 -6.25 -5.64
C LEU A 9 5.75 -7.23 -6.23
N GLU A 10 6.05 -7.90 -7.34
CA GLU A 10 5.16 -8.91 -7.92
C GLU A 10 4.96 -10.07 -6.94
N THR A 11 6.06 -10.59 -6.40
CA THR A 11 6.02 -11.70 -5.43
C THR A 11 5.27 -11.29 -4.16
N GLU A 12 5.54 -10.10 -3.63
CA GLU A 12 4.87 -9.61 -2.42
C GLU A 12 3.38 -9.34 -2.65
N THR A 13 3.01 -8.84 -3.84
CA THR A 13 1.61 -8.59 -4.21
C THR A 13 0.83 -9.88 -4.36
N VAL A 14 1.36 -10.87 -5.09
CA VAL A 14 0.67 -12.17 -5.30
C VAL A 14 0.50 -12.93 -3.98
N LYS A 15 1.46 -12.80 -3.05
CA LYS A 15 1.37 -13.44 -1.72
C LYS A 15 0.49 -12.66 -0.73
N ASN A 16 0.13 -11.42 -1.02
CA ASN A 16 -0.62 -10.60 -0.09
C ASN A 16 -2.10 -11.03 -0.04
N THR A 17 -2.54 -11.45 1.13
CA THR A 17 -3.95 -11.76 1.44
C THR A 17 -4.60 -10.70 2.32
N ASP A 18 -3.84 -9.69 2.76
CA ASP A 18 -4.35 -8.65 3.64
C ASP A 18 -5.07 -7.61 2.81
N PHE A 19 -6.22 -7.14 3.31
CA PHE A 19 -6.93 -6.01 2.72
C PHE A 19 -6.02 -4.80 2.55
N ARG A 20 -5.17 -4.52 3.55
CA ARG A 20 -4.15 -3.47 3.51
C ARG A 20 -2.89 -3.88 4.28
N ARG A 21 -1.72 -3.81 3.64
CA ARG A 21 -0.41 -4.08 4.21
C ARG A 21 0.57 -2.95 3.89
N VAL A 22 1.07 -2.27 4.92
CA VAL A 22 2.11 -1.24 4.76
C VAL A 22 3.47 -1.91 4.62
N LEU A 23 4.13 -1.73 3.47
CA LEU A 23 5.48 -2.26 3.23
C LEU A 23 6.57 -1.30 3.67
N TYR A 24 6.35 0.00 3.47
CA TYR A 24 7.34 1.02 3.78
C TYR A 24 6.70 2.38 4.00
N THR A 25 7.19 3.15 4.98
CA THR A 25 6.78 4.54 5.19
C THR A 25 8.02 5.44 5.08
N GLY A 26 8.13 6.15 3.97
CA GLY A 26 9.13 7.19 3.70
C GLY A 26 8.80 8.51 4.41
N LYS A 27 9.60 9.56 4.14
CA LYS A 27 9.36 10.88 4.74
C LYS A 27 8.14 11.58 4.12
N PHE A 28 7.90 11.33 2.83
CA PHE A 28 6.88 12.00 2.02
C PHE A 28 6.00 11.04 1.24
N SER A 29 6.14 9.72 1.47
CA SER A 29 5.39 8.70 0.76
C SER A 29 5.26 7.44 1.59
N GLN A 30 4.23 6.65 1.31
CA GLN A 30 4.03 5.33 1.88
C GLN A 30 3.80 4.33 0.75
N LEU A 31 4.35 3.13 0.88
CA LEU A 31 4.10 2.01 -0.02
C LEU A 31 3.21 1.00 0.68
N VAL A 32 2.06 0.72 0.07
CA VAL A 32 1.01 -0.15 0.61
C VAL A 32 0.63 -1.18 -0.45
N LEU A 33 0.40 -2.42 -0.04
CA LEU A 33 -0.27 -3.44 -0.85
C LEU A 33 -1.69 -3.64 -0.35
N MET A 34 -2.62 -3.86 -1.26
CA MET A 34 -4.00 -4.19 -0.95
C MET A 34 -4.41 -5.45 -1.71
N SER A 35 -5.22 -6.28 -1.08
CA SER A 35 -5.79 -7.50 -1.67
C SER A 35 -7.28 -7.45 -1.46
N LEU A 36 -8.03 -7.24 -2.55
CA LEU A 36 -9.47 -7.11 -2.52
C LEU A 36 -10.12 -8.35 -3.09
N LYS A 37 -11.19 -8.82 -2.44
CA LYS A 37 -12.06 -9.85 -2.98
C LYS A 37 -12.88 -9.31 -4.15
N PRO A 38 -13.39 -10.17 -5.04
CA PRO A 38 -14.32 -9.74 -6.07
C PRO A 38 -15.52 -8.98 -5.48
N GLY A 39 -15.74 -7.76 -5.94
CA GLY A 39 -16.82 -6.88 -5.45
C GLY A 39 -16.56 -6.21 -4.10
N GLU A 40 -15.37 -6.37 -3.52
CA GLU A 40 -14.94 -5.59 -2.36
C GLU A 40 -14.47 -4.21 -2.82
N GLU A 41 -14.92 -3.18 -2.11
CA GLU A 41 -14.55 -1.79 -2.38
C GLU A 41 -13.47 -1.34 -1.39
N ILE A 42 -12.59 -0.44 -1.82
CA ILE A 42 -11.58 0.19 -0.94
C ILE A 42 -12.26 1.13 0.06
N GLY A 43 -13.40 1.70 -0.32
CA GLY A 43 -14.08 2.79 0.38
C GLY A 43 -13.78 4.13 -0.28
N GLU A 44 -14.65 5.11 -0.04
CA GLU A 44 -14.45 6.49 -0.49
C GLU A 44 -13.35 7.13 0.36
N GLU A 45 -12.30 7.66 -0.30
CA GLU A 45 -11.20 8.34 0.36
C GLU A 45 -11.24 9.84 0.02
N THR A 46 -10.97 10.69 1.02
CA THR A 46 -10.85 12.13 0.85
C THR A 46 -9.55 12.58 1.48
N HIS A 47 -8.74 13.31 0.72
CA HIS A 47 -7.50 13.88 1.21
C HIS A 47 -7.60 15.39 1.24
N ASP A 48 -7.61 15.95 2.44
CA ASP A 48 -7.84 17.39 2.65
C ASP A 48 -6.61 18.24 2.28
N ASP A 49 -5.40 17.68 2.39
CA ASP A 49 -4.14 18.45 2.30
C ASP A 49 -3.28 18.12 1.08
N VAL A 50 -3.15 16.84 0.71
CA VAL A 50 -2.34 16.36 -0.43
C VAL A 50 -3.00 15.13 -1.03
N ASP A 51 -3.05 15.08 -2.36
CA ASP A 51 -3.46 13.88 -3.10
C ASP A 51 -2.53 12.69 -2.77
N GLN A 52 -3.06 11.47 -2.85
CA GLN A 52 -2.35 10.23 -2.47
C GLN A 52 -1.11 9.96 -3.33
#